data_AF-A0A934R2E6-F1
#
_entry.id   AF-A0A934R2E6-F1
#
_cell.length_a   1.000
_cell.length_b   1.000
_cell.length_c   1.000
_cell.angle_alpha   90.00
_cell.angle_beta   90.00
_cell.angle_gamma   90.00
#
_symmetry.space_group_name_H-M   'P 1'
#
loop_
_entity.id
_entity.type
_entity.pdbx_description
1 polymer ?
#
loop_
_entity_poly.entity_id
_entity_poly.type
_entity_poly.pdbx_seq_one_letter_code
_entity_poly.pdbx_strand_id
1 'polypeptide(L)'
;MKNVDDIISITGPRIRDAVSNFLIPLQTTRVVGREAFGELHSCVKELAKQLKGHDLVPKSLLNEIYGTMQTLRNEAPYFKGETSTLEDMANQLEMSLGLILIGESHEDRASGVPRII
;
A
#
# COMPACT_ATOMS: atom_id res chain seq x y z
N MET A 1 11.92 8.72 18.70
CA MET A 1 11.54 7.69 17.70
C MET A 1 10.73 6.64 18.43
N LYS A 2 9.55 6.26 17.90
CA LYS A 2 8.81 5.10 18.43
C LYS A 2 9.62 3.84 18.15
N ASN A 3 9.54 2.83 19.02
CA ASN A 3 10.15 1.55 18.71
C ASN A 3 9.41 0.94 17.50
N VAL A 4 10.12 0.19 16.67
CA VAL A 4 9.54 -0.51 15.51
C VAL A 4 8.39 -1.41 15.97
N ASP A 5 8.54 -2.05 17.14
CA ASP A 5 7.50 -2.89 17.75
C ASP A 5 6.21 -2.11 18.06
N ASP A 6 6.32 -0.85 18.50
CA ASP A 6 5.15 0.01 18.78
C ASP A 6 4.44 0.42 17.48
N ILE A 7 5.22 0.71 16.43
CA ILE A 7 4.68 1.02 15.10
C ILE A 7 3.90 -0.18 14.57
N ILE A 8 4.41 -1.38 14.75
CA ILE A 8 3.75 -2.61 14.30
C ILE A 8 2.47 -2.87 15.08
N SER A 9 2.52 -2.73 16.40
CA SER A 9 1.36 -2.98 17.26
C SER A 9 0.19 -2.05 16.93
N ILE A 10 0.47 -0.83 16.48
CA ILE A 10 -0.56 0.18 16.18
C ILE A 10 -0.97 0.14 14.71
N THR A 11 -0.01 0.08 13.80
CA THR A 11 -0.24 0.25 12.35
C THR A 11 -0.54 -1.08 11.66
N GLY A 12 -0.03 -2.21 12.18
CA GLY A 12 -0.28 -3.54 11.65
C GLY A 12 -1.77 -3.93 11.58
N PRO A 13 -2.52 -3.86 12.69
CA PRO A 13 -3.95 -4.12 12.69
C PRO A 13 -4.71 -3.20 11.71
N ARG A 14 -4.37 -1.91 11.69
CA ARG A 14 -5.04 -0.93 10.81
C ARG A 14 -4.85 -1.24 9.32
N ILE A 15 -3.66 -1.66 8.91
CA ILE A 15 -3.40 -2.06 7.53
C ILE A 15 -4.18 -3.32 7.19
N ARG A 16 -4.19 -4.33 8.06
CA ARG A 16 -4.99 -5.56 7.87
C ARG A 16 -6.47 -5.27 7.68
N ASP A 17 -7.02 -4.40 8.51
CA ASP A 17 -8.42 -4.01 8.45
C ASP A 17 -8.71 -3.26 7.15
N ALA A 18 -7.85 -2.32 6.75
CA ALA A 18 -8.00 -1.59 5.50
C ALA A 18 -7.88 -2.49 4.25
N VAL A 19 -6.94 -3.45 4.27
CA VAL A 19 -6.81 -4.47 3.21
C VAL A 19 -8.08 -5.31 3.13
N SER A 20 -8.59 -5.78 4.26
CA SER A 20 -9.80 -6.61 4.31
C SER A 20 -11.03 -5.84 3.82
N ASN A 21 -11.20 -4.61 4.28
CA ASN A 21 -12.29 -3.71 3.88
C ASN A 21 -12.28 -3.39 2.39
N PHE A 22 -11.11 -3.39 1.76
CA PHE A 22 -10.98 -3.15 0.33
C PHE A 22 -11.11 -4.43 -0.51
N LEU A 23 -10.37 -5.49 -0.17
CA LEU A 23 -10.30 -6.70 -0.97
C LEU A 23 -11.55 -7.57 -0.89
N ILE A 24 -12.21 -7.65 0.28
CA ILE A 24 -13.41 -8.49 0.42
C ILE A 24 -14.50 -8.02 -0.55
N PRO A 25 -14.94 -6.75 -0.55
CA PRO A 25 -15.93 -6.27 -1.53
C PRO A 25 -15.44 -6.42 -2.96
N LEU A 26 -14.18 -6.11 -3.25
CA LEU A 26 -13.60 -6.25 -4.58
C LEU A 26 -13.79 -7.67 -5.13
N GLN A 27 -13.48 -8.69 -4.31
CA GLN A 27 -13.56 -10.10 -4.71
C GLN A 27 -15.00 -10.63 -4.73
N THR A 28 -15.84 -10.22 -3.79
CA THR A 28 -17.21 -10.77 -3.65
C THR A 28 -18.24 -10.08 -4.53
N THR A 29 -18.23 -8.74 -4.59
CA THR A 29 -19.26 -7.96 -5.30
C THR A 29 -18.78 -7.42 -6.63
N ARG A 30 -17.48 -7.55 -6.96
CA ARG A 30 -16.86 -7.01 -8.17
C ARG A 30 -17.05 -5.50 -8.32
N VAL A 31 -17.08 -4.79 -7.19
CA VAL A 31 -17.16 -3.33 -7.14
C VAL A 31 -15.83 -2.76 -6.67
N VAL A 32 -15.30 -1.78 -7.41
CA VAL A 32 -14.07 -1.09 -7.05
C VAL A 32 -14.36 0.01 -6.02
N GLY A 33 -14.11 -0.28 -4.74
CA GLY A 33 -14.25 0.67 -3.65
C GLY A 33 -13.10 1.68 -3.61
N ARG A 34 -13.22 2.79 -4.35
CA ARG A 34 -12.18 3.84 -4.43
C ARG A 34 -11.89 4.50 -3.07
N GLU A 35 -12.91 4.68 -2.24
CA GLU A 35 -12.77 5.24 -0.89
C GLU A 35 -12.00 4.29 0.02
N ALA A 36 -12.38 3.01 0.06
CA ALA A 36 -11.68 1.97 0.81
C ALA A 36 -10.21 1.82 0.36
N PHE A 37 -9.95 1.93 -0.96
CA PHE A 37 -8.59 2.00 -1.46
C PHE A 37 -7.84 3.25 -0.98
N GLY A 38 -8.50 4.42 -0.97
CA GLY A 38 -7.92 5.67 -0.47
C GLY A 38 -7.50 5.57 1.00
N GLU A 39 -8.30 4.90 1.84
CA GLU A 39 -7.97 4.63 3.24
C GLU A 39 -6.77 3.70 3.37
N LEU A 40 -6.75 2.60 2.62
CA LEU A 40 -5.63 1.66 2.57
C LEU A 40 -4.34 2.38 2.15
N HIS A 41 -4.40 3.12 1.03
CA HIS A 41 -3.25 3.85 0.51
C HIS A 41 -2.75 4.88 1.53
N SER A 42 -3.64 5.60 2.20
CA SER A 42 -3.27 6.55 3.26
C SER A 42 -2.58 5.86 4.46
N CYS A 43 -3.05 4.67 4.86
CA CYS A 43 -2.39 3.87 5.90
C CYS A 43 -0.98 3.44 5.50
N VAL A 44 -0.78 3.02 4.24
CA VAL A 44 0.53 2.62 3.72
C VAL A 44 1.48 3.83 3.61
N LYS A 45 0.97 5.00 3.22
CA LYS A 45 1.76 6.25 3.19
C LYS A 45 2.25 6.64 4.58
N GLU A 46 1.37 6.56 5.57
CA GLU A 46 1.71 6.83 6.97
C GLU A 46 2.71 5.79 7.50
N LEU A 47 2.57 4.52 7.14
CA LEU A 47 3.57 3.49 7.45
C LEU A 47 4.94 3.85 6.87
N ALA A 48 5.02 4.28 5.61
CA ALA A 48 6.28 4.71 5.00
C ALA A 48 6.95 5.87 5.76
N LYS A 49 6.15 6.83 6.23
CA LYS A 49 6.64 7.93 7.08
C LYS A 49 7.17 7.44 8.42
N GLN A 50 6.48 6.49 9.05
CA GLN A 50 6.86 5.95 10.37
C GLN A 50 8.09 5.05 10.30
N LEU A 51 8.27 4.30 9.21
CA LEU A 51 9.41 3.42 8.99
C LEU A 51 10.65 4.15 8.45
N LYS A 52 10.53 5.42 8.08
CA LYS A 52 11.65 6.23 7.60
C LYS A 52 12.78 6.24 8.63
N GLY A 53 13.98 5.84 8.20
CA GLY A 53 15.17 5.77 9.05
C GLY A 53 15.23 4.56 9.99
N HIS A 54 14.32 3.58 9.84
CA HIS A 54 14.40 2.29 10.52
C HIS A 54 14.92 1.22 9.55
N ASP A 55 16.01 0.54 9.93
CA ASP A 55 16.61 -0.51 9.09
C ASP A 55 15.82 -1.83 9.08
N LEU A 56 15.01 -2.05 10.13
CA LEU A 56 14.24 -3.29 10.31
C LEU A 56 12.77 -3.03 10.02
N VAL A 57 12.26 -3.66 8.96
CA VAL A 57 10.84 -3.67 8.60
C VAL A 57 10.29 -5.09 8.65
N PRO A 58 9.13 -5.33 9.29
CA PRO A 58 8.54 -6.66 9.36
C PRO A 58 8.07 -7.15 8.01
N LYS A 59 8.47 -8.38 7.69
CA LYS A 59 8.06 -9.05 6.45
C LYS A 59 6.56 -9.27 6.36
N SER A 60 5.86 -9.50 7.48
CA SER A 60 4.41 -9.71 7.48
C SER A 60 3.66 -8.51 6.90
N LEU A 61 3.99 -7.30 7.33
CA LEU A 61 3.42 -6.05 6.81
C LEU A 61 3.73 -5.84 5.33
N LEU A 62 4.98 -6.06 4.92
CA LEU A 62 5.37 -5.94 3.52
C LEU A 62 4.64 -6.95 2.63
N ASN A 63 4.47 -8.18 3.12
CA ASN A 63 3.76 -9.25 2.41
C ASN A 63 2.27 -8.93 2.22
N GLU A 64 1.62 -8.26 3.18
CA GLU A 64 0.22 -7.86 3.01
C GLU A 64 0.05 -6.80 1.93
N ILE A 65 0.92 -5.79 1.92
CA ILE A 65 0.92 -4.75 0.87
C ILE A 65 1.19 -5.39 -0.48
N TYR A 66 2.21 -6.25 -0.56
CA TYR A 66 2.58 -6.97 -1.77
C TYR A 66 1.46 -7.89 -2.26
N GLY A 67 0.84 -8.68 -1.37
CA GLY A 67 -0.26 -9.58 -1.70
C GLY A 67 -1.49 -8.84 -2.21
N THR A 68 -1.79 -7.67 -1.63
CA THR A 68 -2.87 -6.80 -2.09
C THR A 68 -2.60 -6.27 -3.50
N MET A 69 -1.38 -5.80 -3.76
CA MET A 69 -0.94 -5.35 -5.08
C MET A 69 -1.06 -6.47 -6.13
N GLN A 70 -0.59 -7.68 -5.81
CA GLN A 70 -0.70 -8.83 -6.72
C GLN A 70 -2.15 -9.22 -6.97
N THR A 71 -3.01 -9.16 -5.95
CA THR A 71 -4.44 -9.41 -6.10
C THR A 71 -5.06 -8.41 -7.08
N LEU A 72 -4.75 -7.12 -6.97
CA LEU A 72 -5.24 -6.11 -7.90
C LEU A 72 -4.80 -6.37 -9.34
N ARG A 73 -3.52 -6.68 -9.55
CA ARG A 73 -2.97 -7.01 -10.88
C ARG A 73 -3.65 -8.24 -11.48
N ASN A 74 -3.90 -9.26 -10.66
CA ASN A 74 -4.54 -10.50 -11.10
C ASN A 74 -6.03 -10.32 -11.40
N GLU A 75 -6.73 -9.44 -10.66
CA GLU A 75 -8.15 -9.18 -10.85
C GLU A 75 -8.43 -8.19 -12.00
N ALA A 76 -7.50 -7.27 -12.29
CA ALA A 76 -7.67 -6.20 -13.28
C ALA A 76 -8.19 -6.67 -14.67
N PRO A 77 -7.69 -7.77 -15.28
CA PRO A 77 -8.18 -8.24 -16.58
C PRO A 77 -9.65 -8.70 -16.56
N TYR A 78 -10.16 -9.07 -15.38
CA TYR A 78 -11.51 -9.61 -15.21
C TYR A 78 -12.55 -8.53 -14.86
N PHE A 79 -12.11 -7.29 -14.63
CA PHE A 79 -12.98 -6.14 -14.33
C PHE A 79 -13.23 -5.29 -15.58
N LYS A 80 -14.39 -5.47 -16.20
CA LYS A 80 -14.77 -4.72 -17.41
C LYS A 80 -14.86 -3.22 -17.12
N GLY A 81 -14.04 -2.44 -17.82
CA GLY A 81 -14.05 -0.96 -17.74
C GLY A 81 -13.29 -0.37 -16.55
N GLU A 82 -12.76 -1.21 -15.65
CA GLU A 82 -12.02 -0.78 -14.46
C GLU A 82 -10.59 -1.36 -14.38
N THR A 83 -10.14 -2.04 -15.45
CA THR A 83 -8.78 -2.59 -15.55
C THR A 83 -7.72 -1.54 -15.27
N SER A 84 -7.78 -0.38 -15.94
CA SER A 84 -6.81 0.70 -15.74
C SER A 84 -6.84 1.25 -14.31
N THR A 85 -8.03 1.38 -13.71
CA THR A 85 -8.16 1.80 -12.30
C THR A 85 -7.44 0.83 -11.36
N LEU A 86 -7.63 -0.48 -11.53
CA LEU A 86 -7.02 -1.48 -10.66
C LEU A 86 -5.51 -1.56 -10.85
N GLU A 87 -5.03 -1.39 -12.09
CA GLU A 87 -3.60 -1.26 -12.38
C GLU A 87 -3.01 -0.01 -11.73
N ASP A 88 -3.69 1.15 -11.82
CA ASP A 88 -3.25 2.39 -11.17
C ASP A 88 -3.21 2.28 -9.64
N MET A 89 -4.19 1.57 -9.06
CA MET A 89 -4.22 1.26 -7.62
C MET A 89 -3.04 0.37 -7.23
N ALA A 90 -2.74 -0.66 -8.02
CA ALA A 90 -1.58 -1.52 -7.79
C ALA A 90 -0.27 -0.74 -7.90
N ASN A 91 -0.13 0.12 -8.91
CA ASN A 91 1.05 0.97 -9.12
C ASN A 91 1.27 1.95 -7.94
N GLN A 92 0.21 2.49 -7.34
CA GLN A 92 0.30 3.33 -6.15
C GLN A 92 0.82 2.58 -4.92
N LEU A 93 0.33 1.35 -4.70
CA LEU A 93 0.83 0.49 -3.63
C LEU A 93 2.29 0.07 -3.87
N GLU A 94 2.64 -0.26 -5.13
CA GLU A 94 4.00 -0.60 -5.53
C GLU A 94 4.97 0.55 -5.26
N MET A 95 4.61 1.77 -5.65
CA MET A 95 5.40 2.97 -5.37
C MET A 95 5.60 3.15 -3.87
N SER A 96 4.54 2.98 -3.08
CA SER A 96 4.60 3.12 -1.62
C SER A 96 5.51 2.05 -0.99
N LEU A 97 5.41 0.81 -1.46
CA LEU A 97 6.25 -0.30 -1.02
C LEU A 97 7.72 -0.04 -1.38
N GLY A 98 7.99 0.43 -2.59
CA GLY A 98 9.33 0.81 -3.03
C GLY A 98 9.95 1.87 -2.13
N LEU A 99 9.19 2.90 -1.75
CA LEU A 99 9.64 3.94 -0.82
C LEU A 99 9.99 3.37 0.56
N ILE A 100 9.14 2.48 1.10
CA ILE A 100 9.43 1.79 2.38
C ILE A 100 10.74 1.02 2.31
N LEU A 101 10.98 0.29 1.22
CA LEU A 101 12.16 -0.55 1.05
C LEU A 101 13.46 0.26 0.95
N ILE A 102 13.42 1.47 0.40
CA ILE A 102 14.58 2.37 0.34
C ILE A 102 14.67 3.33 1.54
N GLY A 103 13.80 3.16 2.54
CA GLY A 103 13.80 3.98 3.77
C GLY A 103 13.30 5.41 3.55
N GLU A 104 12.48 5.64 2.54
CA GLU A 104 11.92 6.95 2.19
C GLU A 104 10.40 7.02 2.39
N SER A 105 9.87 8.24 2.32
CA SER A 105 8.45 8.53 2.38
C SER A 105 7.98 9.32 1.16
N HIS A 106 6.66 9.48 1.04
CA HIS A 106 6.07 10.26 -0.04
C HIS A 106 6.42 11.75 0.02
N GLU A 107 6.77 12.25 1.21
CA GLU A 107 7.19 13.64 1.43
C GLU A 107 8.59 13.91 0.87
N ASP A 108 9.40 12.86 0.66
CA ASP A 108 10.77 12.97 0.13
C ASP A 108 10.81 13.08 -1.40
N ARG A 109 9.66 12.95 -2.06
CA ARG A 109 9.54 13.11 -3.51
C ARG A 109 9.28 14.57 -3.87
N ALA A 110 10.24 15.18 -4.55
CA ALA A 110 9.99 16.42 -5.29
C ALA A 110 9.29 16.10 -6.62
N SER A 111 8.11 16.68 -6.84
CA SER A 111 7.36 16.49 -8.08
C SER A 111 8.15 17.01 -9.29
N GLY A 112 8.21 16.22 -10.36
CA GLY A 112 8.86 16.62 -11.62
C GLY A 112 10.37 16.46 -11.68
N VAL A 113 11.01 15.89 -10.65
CA VAL A 113 12.47 15.63 -10.65
C VAL A 113 12.73 14.13 -10.82
N PRO A 114 13.30 13.68 -11.95
CA PRO A 114 13.75 12.30 -12.12
C PRO A 114 14.83 11.98 -11.09
N ARG A 115 14.73 10.81 -10.45
CA ARG A 115 15.79 10.30 -9.56
C ARG A 115 16.64 9.30 -10.33
N ILE A 116 17.96 9.47 -10.24
CA ILE A 116 18.93 8.43 -10.60
C ILE A 116 19.08 7.59 -9.32
N ILE A 117 18.70 6.32 -9.40
CA ILE A 117 18.81 5.33 -8.32
C ILE A 117 20.04 4.48 -8.58
#